data_AF-C5B7D9-F1
#
_entry.id   AF-C5B7D9-F1
#
_cell.length_a   1.000
_cell.length_b   1.000
_cell.length_c   1.000
_cell.angle_alpha   90.00
_cell.angle_beta   90.00
_cell.angle_gamma   90.00
#
_symmetry.space_group_name_H-M   'P 1'
#
loop_
_entity.id
_entity.type
_entity.pdbx_description
1 polymer ?
#
loop_
_entity_poly.entity_id
_entity_poly.type
_entity_poly.pdbx_seq_one_letter_code
_entity_poly.pdbx_strand_id
1 'polypeptide(L)'
;MKKFSDFRPLPHPSSRRRFLCSGLAMLLGAGLLPSAAKAAQTSSHLNTRCKPADAPRLVMIDPGHGGIDPGAIGHQGSKEKHVVLDIAHRVRNILRHQNNLVVKLTREDDDFIPLYKRVAIAAQHQADLFVSIHADGFTSPEASGASVFALSNRGASSAMARYLSQRENDADKVAGKRYASKDNNYLQQVLFDLVQTDTIKNSLILGHHLLSQIRPVHHLHCQHTEQAAFAVLKSPAIPSVLVETAFITNHDEERLLTSPAFRTTIAEAIAGGIMRYLHDFEAHLRRRPS
;
A
#
# COMPACT_ATOMS: atom_id res chain seq x y z
N MET A 1 39.61 37.78 35.18
CA MET A 1 38.22 38.28 35.17
C MET A 1 37.26 37.09 35.24
N LYS A 2 36.31 37.16 36.18
CA LYS A 2 35.10 36.32 36.42
C LYS A 2 35.25 34.85 36.84
N LYS A 3 34.72 34.57 38.05
CA LYS A 3 34.40 33.29 38.71
C LYS A 3 32.91 32.94 38.48
N PHE A 4 32.55 31.70 38.87
CA PHE A 4 31.22 31.08 39.10
C PHE A 4 30.55 30.49 37.84
N SER A 5 29.92 29.30 37.84
CA SER A 5 29.54 28.37 38.93
C SER A 5 28.88 27.09 38.39
N ASP A 6 29.13 25.98 39.10
CA ASP A 6 28.20 24.94 39.57
C ASP A 6 27.20 24.24 38.63
N PHE A 7 27.52 22.99 38.28
CA PHE A 7 26.55 21.96 37.88
C PHE A 7 26.08 21.19 39.13
N ARG A 8 24.77 21.16 39.39
CA ARG A 8 24.11 20.22 40.31
C ARG A 8 23.26 19.22 39.51
N PRO A 9 23.39 17.90 39.74
CA PRO A 9 22.44 16.92 39.21
C PRO A 9 21.15 16.88 40.05
N LEU A 10 20.02 16.63 39.39
CA LEU A 10 18.70 16.47 40.00
C LEU A 10 18.58 15.11 40.73
N PRO A 11 17.84 15.02 41.84
CA PRO A 11 17.69 13.78 42.61
C PRO A 11 16.63 12.83 42.01
N HIS A 12 16.92 11.53 42.11
CA HIS A 12 15.94 10.45 41.90
C HIS A 12 14.87 10.45 43.00
N PRO A 13 13.58 10.28 42.67
CA PRO A 13 12.58 9.91 43.66
C PRO A 13 12.45 8.37 43.75
N SER A 14 12.94 7.81 44.84
CA SER A 14 12.51 6.52 45.37
C SER A 14 11.55 6.77 46.53
N SER A 15 10.28 6.37 46.41
CA SER A 15 9.42 6.13 47.58
C SER A 15 8.15 5.38 47.21
N ARG A 16 8.04 4.16 47.74
CA ARG A 16 6.79 3.44 47.95
C ARG A 16 6.08 4.05 49.16
N ARG A 17 4.79 4.44 49.03
CA ARG A 17 3.74 4.14 50.04
C ARG A 17 2.35 4.64 49.64
N ARG A 18 1.44 3.66 49.56
CA ARG A 18 0.07 3.62 50.12
C ARG A 18 -0.87 4.79 49.79
N PHE A 19 -1.82 4.53 48.89
CA PHE A 19 -3.12 5.20 48.92
C PHE A 19 -4.16 4.29 49.59
N LEU A 20 -4.84 4.90 50.56
CA LEU A 20 -5.87 4.37 51.43
C LEU A 20 -7.17 4.15 50.64
N CYS A 21 -7.83 3.02 50.87
CA CYS A 21 -9.24 2.84 50.58
C CYS A 21 -10.06 3.69 51.56
N SER A 22 -10.88 4.60 51.05
CA SER A 22 -12.10 5.03 51.72
C SER A 22 -13.17 5.26 50.67
N GLY A 23 -14.04 4.27 50.53
CA GLY A 23 -15.31 4.40 49.84
C GLY A 23 -16.31 5.13 50.72
N LEU A 24 -17.15 5.94 50.09
CA LEU A 24 -18.49 6.23 50.58
C LEU A 24 -19.40 6.40 49.37
N ALA A 25 -20.32 5.44 49.22
CA ALA A 25 -21.37 5.44 48.23
C ALA A 25 -22.60 6.18 48.77
N MET A 26 -23.26 6.98 47.92
CA MET A 26 -24.71 6.97 47.70
C MET A 26 -25.11 8.21 46.90
N LEU A 27 -25.65 8.00 45.71
CA LEU A 27 -26.75 8.83 45.21
C LEU A 27 -27.56 8.01 44.20
N LEU A 28 -28.79 7.75 44.62
CA LEU A 28 -29.87 7.11 43.88
C LEU A 28 -30.25 7.98 42.68
N GLY A 29 -30.16 7.41 41.49
CA GLY A 29 -30.66 8.00 40.25
C GLY A 29 -31.04 6.89 39.30
N ALA A 30 -32.31 6.48 39.34
CA ALA A 30 -32.90 5.53 38.42
C ALA A 30 -33.00 6.19 37.03
N GLY A 31 -31.98 5.95 36.20
CA GLY A 31 -32.00 6.19 34.77
C GLY A 31 -31.36 4.99 34.10
N LEU A 32 -32.12 4.28 33.26
CA LEU A 32 -31.63 3.13 32.50
C LEU A 32 -30.39 3.52 31.70
N LEU A 33 -29.21 3.15 32.18
CA LEU A 33 -28.01 3.06 31.36
C LEU A 33 -28.26 1.94 30.34
N PRO A 34 -28.23 2.21 29.03
CA PRO A 34 -28.22 1.12 28.07
C PRO A 34 -26.95 0.31 28.33
N SER A 35 -27.15 -0.96 28.68
CA SER A 35 -26.10 -1.93 28.92
C SER A 35 -25.07 -1.89 27.79
N ALA A 36 -23.81 -1.66 28.15
CA ALA A 36 -22.64 -1.78 27.26
C ALA A 36 -22.54 -3.16 26.60
N ALA A 37 -23.36 -4.14 27.00
CA ALA A 37 -23.49 -5.44 26.36
C ALA A 37 -24.17 -5.41 24.98
N LYS A 38 -24.78 -4.29 24.55
CA LYS A 38 -25.39 -4.20 23.21
C LYS A 38 -24.44 -3.67 22.12
N ALA A 39 -23.30 -3.07 22.49
CA ALA A 39 -22.27 -2.63 21.55
C ALA A 39 -21.32 -3.78 21.12
N ALA A 40 -21.39 -4.94 21.78
CA ALA A 40 -20.57 -6.11 21.48
C ALA A 40 -21.20 -7.07 20.44
N GLN A 41 -22.33 -6.71 19.83
CA GLN A 41 -23.07 -7.58 18.88
C GLN A 41 -22.97 -7.13 17.40
N THR A 42 -22.20 -6.09 17.09
CA THR A 42 -21.92 -5.65 15.70
C THR A 42 -20.50 -5.96 15.22
N SER A 43 -19.74 -6.80 15.94
CA SER A 43 -18.47 -7.36 15.46
C SER A 43 -18.66 -8.61 14.58
N SER A 44 -19.85 -8.80 14.01
CA SER A 44 -20.07 -9.84 13.02
C SER A 44 -19.51 -9.40 11.66
N HIS A 45 -18.56 -10.20 11.15
CA HIS A 45 -18.11 -10.25 9.76
C HIS A 45 -17.05 -9.24 9.29
N LEU A 46 -15.84 -9.32 9.85
CA LEU A 46 -14.63 -9.37 9.01
C LEU A 46 -13.97 -10.73 9.19
N ASN A 47 -14.74 -11.74 8.79
CA ASN A 47 -14.19 -13.04 8.52
C ASN A 47 -13.24 -12.82 7.34
N THR A 48 -11.92 -12.76 7.57
CA THR A 48 -10.95 -13.25 6.60
C THR A 48 -11.25 -14.74 6.45
N ARG A 49 -12.38 -15.05 5.80
CA ARG A 49 -12.76 -16.41 5.46
C ARG A 49 -11.63 -16.84 4.54
N CYS A 50 -10.70 -17.60 5.10
CA CYS A 50 -9.57 -18.12 4.37
C CYS A 50 -10.18 -18.85 3.18
N LYS A 51 -10.17 -18.21 2.00
CA LYS A 51 -10.76 -18.80 0.82
C LYS A 51 -10.07 -20.15 0.65
N PRO A 52 -10.83 -21.24 0.41
CA PRO A 52 -10.24 -22.55 0.14
C PRO A 52 -9.11 -22.43 -0.88
N ALA A 53 -8.10 -23.29 -0.77
CA ALA A 53 -6.93 -23.22 -1.65
C ALA A 53 -7.30 -23.21 -3.14
N ASP A 54 -8.39 -23.86 -3.51
CA ASP A 54 -8.84 -24.03 -4.90
C ASP A 54 -9.93 -23.01 -5.32
N ALA A 55 -10.26 -22.04 -4.46
CA ALA A 55 -11.21 -20.98 -4.82
C ALA A 55 -10.53 -19.90 -5.67
N PRO A 56 -11.25 -19.25 -6.61
CA PRO A 56 -10.65 -18.21 -7.45
C PRO A 56 -10.11 -17.05 -6.62
N ARG A 57 -8.88 -16.64 -6.93
CA ARG A 57 -8.23 -15.48 -6.32
C ARG A 57 -8.46 -14.25 -7.18
N LEU A 58 -8.78 -13.13 -6.54
CA LEU A 58 -8.95 -11.86 -7.23
C LEU A 58 -7.71 -10.97 -7.02
N VAL A 59 -7.06 -10.62 -8.12
CA VAL A 59 -5.97 -9.64 -8.15
C VAL A 59 -6.52 -8.31 -8.65
N MET A 60 -6.42 -7.28 -7.82
CA MET A 60 -6.71 -5.90 -8.21
C MET A 60 -5.43 -5.24 -8.70
N ILE A 61 -5.44 -4.79 -9.95
CA ILE A 61 -4.35 -4.01 -10.56
C ILE A 61 -4.77 -2.54 -10.57
N ASP A 62 -3.94 -1.66 -10.04
CA ASP A 62 -4.21 -0.24 -9.98
C ASP A 62 -3.23 0.54 -10.85
N PRO A 63 -3.59 0.93 -12.08
CA PRO A 63 -2.75 1.85 -12.85
C PRO A 63 -2.81 3.25 -12.23
N GLY A 64 -1.66 3.75 -11.78
CA GLY A 64 -1.50 5.05 -11.13
C GLY A 64 -2.07 6.22 -11.94
N HIS A 65 -2.43 7.31 -11.26
CA HIS A 65 -2.91 8.57 -11.87
C HIS A 65 -4.14 8.38 -12.78
N GLY A 66 -4.33 9.23 -13.79
CA GLY A 66 -5.42 9.16 -14.77
C GLY A 66 -6.22 10.46 -14.86
N GLY A 67 -6.84 10.68 -16.03
CA GLY A 67 -7.66 11.86 -16.28
C GLY A 67 -6.90 13.15 -16.09
N ILE A 68 -7.33 13.96 -15.11
CA ILE A 68 -6.72 15.26 -14.80
C ILE A 68 -5.31 15.15 -14.20
N ASP A 69 -4.98 14.00 -13.62
CA ASP A 69 -3.66 13.75 -13.05
C ASP A 69 -2.77 13.02 -14.07
N PRO A 70 -1.78 13.69 -14.67
CA PRO A 70 -0.87 13.06 -15.63
C PRO A 70 0.14 12.12 -14.98
N GLY A 71 0.32 12.19 -13.66
CA GLY A 71 1.50 11.66 -12.97
C GLY A 71 2.77 12.41 -13.37
N ALA A 72 3.91 11.73 -13.28
CA ALA A 72 5.16 12.26 -13.80
C ALA A 72 5.12 12.44 -15.33
N ILE A 73 5.82 13.48 -15.78
CA ILE A 73 5.96 13.82 -17.20
C ILE A 73 7.44 13.71 -17.54
N GLY A 74 7.76 12.85 -18.51
CA GLY A 74 9.11 12.68 -19.03
C GLY A 74 9.58 13.88 -19.84
N HIS A 75 10.89 13.91 -20.13
CA HIS A 75 11.51 15.01 -20.87
C HIS A 75 10.96 15.16 -22.28
N GLN A 76 10.54 14.06 -22.92
CA GLN A 76 9.93 14.04 -24.25
C GLN A 76 8.40 14.21 -24.21
N GLY A 77 7.83 14.47 -23.02
CA GLY A 77 6.40 14.71 -22.83
C GLY A 77 5.57 13.44 -22.61
N SER A 78 6.22 12.28 -22.43
CA SER A 78 5.52 11.05 -22.06
C SER A 78 4.85 11.23 -20.70
N LYS A 79 3.59 10.80 -20.58
CA LYS A 79 2.82 10.92 -19.33
C LYS A 79 2.70 9.55 -18.68
N GLU A 80 3.07 9.48 -17.41
CA GLU A 80 3.02 8.26 -16.61
C GLU A 80 1.66 7.57 -16.71
N LYS A 81 0.56 8.31 -16.56
CA LYS A 81 -0.80 7.75 -16.57
C LYS A 81 -1.14 6.86 -17.77
N HIS A 82 -0.54 7.13 -18.94
CA HIS A 82 -0.75 6.35 -20.16
C HIS A 82 0.13 5.10 -20.19
N VAL A 83 1.38 5.24 -19.77
CA VAL A 83 2.36 4.15 -19.69
C VAL A 83 1.87 3.08 -18.72
N VAL A 84 1.47 3.48 -17.52
CA VAL A 84 1.05 2.55 -16.46
C VAL A 84 -0.29 1.89 -16.77
N LEU A 85 -1.19 2.57 -17.49
CA LEU A 85 -2.44 1.97 -17.97
C LEU A 85 -2.17 0.86 -18.99
N ASP A 86 -1.29 1.10 -19.97
CA ASP A 86 -0.91 0.07 -20.95
C ASP A 86 -0.23 -1.14 -20.27
N ILE A 87 0.69 -0.90 -19.33
CA ILE A 87 1.31 -1.97 -18.54
C ILE A 87 0.25 -2.75 -17.74
N ALA A 88 -0.68 -2.07 -17.07
CA ALA A 88 -1.74 -2.72 -16.30
C ALA A 88 -2.65 -3.61 -17.16
N HIS A 89 -3.02 -3.15 -18.37
CA HIS A 89 -3.78 -3.98 -19.31
C HIS A 89 -2.99 -5.21 -19.76
N ARG A 90 -1.68 -5.08 -20.02
CA ARG A 90 -0.82 -6.22 -20.35
C ARG A 90 -0.76 -7.22 -19.20
N VAL A 91 -0.53 -6.76 -17.97
CA VAL A 91 -0.54 -7.61 -16.77
C VAL A 91 -1.86 -8.36 -16.64
N ARG A 92 -3.01 -7.67 -16.76
CA ARG A 92 -4.33 -8.32 -16.76
C ARG A 92 -4.44 -9.37 -17.85
N ASN A 93 -4.03 -9.04 -19.07
CA ASN A 93 -4.15 -9.94 -20.22
C ASN A 93 -3.30 -11.21 -20.05
N ILE A 94 -2.14 -11.11 -19.43
CA ILE A 94 -1.28 -12.26 -19.12
C ILE A 94 -1.92 -13.12 -18.03
N LEU A 95 -2.36 -12.49 -16.94
CA LEU A 95 -2.89 -13.20 -15.76
C LEU A 95 -4.27 -13.84 -16.00
N ARG A 96 -5.14 -13.25 -16.84
CA ARG A 96 -6.47 -13.83 -17.12
C ARG A 96 -6.43 -15.19 -17.85
N HIS A 97 -5.27 -15.56 -18.40
CA HIS A 97 -5.07 -16.88 -19.01
C HIS A 97 -4.77 -17.97 -17.98
N GLN A 98 -4.55 -17.60 -16.72
CA GLN A 98 -4.34 -18.54 -15.63
C GLN A 98 -5.68 -19.06 -15.11
N ASN A 99 -5.74 -20.37 -14.90
CA ASN A 99 -6.89 -20.98 -14.24
C ASN A 99 -7.00 -20.46 -12.81
N ASN A 100 -8.23 -20.30 -12.32
CA ASN A 100 -8.50 -19.90 -10.94
C ASN A 100 -8.04 -18.46 -10.56
N LEU A 101 -7.79 -17.58 -11.53
CA LEU A 101 -7.49 -16.17 -11.30
C LEU A 101 -8.53 -15.24 -11.93
N VAL A 102 -9.01 -14.29 -11.14
CA VAL A 102 -9.83 -13.17 -11.56
C VAL A 102 -8.97 -11.92 -11.47
N VAL A 103 -8.93 -11.11 -12.52
CA VAL A 103 -8.15 -9.87 -12.53
C VAL A 103 -9.04 -8.70 -12.88
N LYS A 104 -8.99 -7.66 -12.04
CA LYS A 104 -9.74 -6.40 -12.24
C LYS A 104 -8.79 -5.23 -12.16
N LEU A 105 -9.16 -4.13 -12.83
CA LEU A 105 -8.46 -2.86 -12.70
C LEU A 105 -9.30 -1.88 -11.88
N THR A 106 -8.64 -0.95 -11.20
CA THR A 106 -9.32 0.19 -10.56
C THR A 106 -9.91 1.14 -11.60
N ARG A 107 -9.21 1.37 -12.71
CA ARG A 107 -9.66 2.08 -13.92
C ARG A 107 -9.29 1.30 -15.18
N GLU A 108 -10.19 1.30 -16.17
CA GLU A 108 -9.93 0.69 -17.49
C GLU A 108 -9.58 1.71 -18.58
N ASP A 109 -9.83 3.00 -18.32
CA ASP A 109 -9.59 4.10 -19.25
C ASP A 109 -8.83 5.24 -18.56
N ASP A 110 -8.71 6.39 -19.25
CA ASP A 110 -8.04 7.60 -18.77
C ASP A 110 -8.89 8.38 -17.75
N ASP A 111 -9.31 7.71 -16.68
CA ASP A 111 -10.13 8.28 -15.61
C ASP A 111 -9.31 8.61 -14.37
N PHE A 112 -9.62 9.74 -13.75
CA PHE A 112 -9.08 10.07 -12.42
C PHE A 112 -9.85 9.34 -11.32
N ILE A 113 -9.16 8.54 -10.51
CA ILE A 113 -9.71 7.90 -9.32
C ILE A 113 -8.95 8.37 -8.07
N PRO A 114 -9.62 8.95 -7.06
CA PRO A 114 -8.99 9.33 -5.81
C PRO A 114 -8.35 8.13 -5.09
N LEU A 115 -7.25 8.35 -4.37
CA LEU A 115 -6.48 7.29 -3.74
C LEU A 115 -7.34 6.41 -2.80
N TYR A 116 -8.17 7.02 -1.96
CA TYR A 116 -9.05 6.25 -1.06
C TYR A 116 -10.06 5.38 -1.82
N LYS A 117 -10.53 5.85 -2.99
CA LYS A 117 -11.51 5.14 -3.81
C LYS A 117 -10.87 3.93 -4.49
N ARG A 118 -9.58 4.00 -4.86
CA ARG A 118 -8.82 2.83 -5.37
C ARG A 118 -8.79 1.70 -4.34
N VAL A 119 -8.50 2.04 -3.08
CA VAL A 119 -8.54 1.09 -1.95
C VAL A 119 -9.96 0.55 -1.73
N ALA A 120 -10.97 1.41 -1.78
CA ALA A 120 -12.37 1.01 -1.63
C ALA A 120 -12.84 0.06 -2.73
N ILE A 121 -12.45 0.29 -4.00
CA ILE A 121 -12.74 -0.61 -5.13
C ILE A 121 -12.16 -2.00 -4.88
N ALA A 122 -10.91 -2.09 -4.41
CA ALA A 122 -10.27 -3.36 -4.08
C ALA A 122 -11.02 -4.10 -2.96
N ALA A 123 -11.40 -3.38 -1.90
CA ALA A 123 -12.16 -3.93 -0.78
C ALA A 123 -13.57 -4.40 -1.21
N GLN A 124 -14.27 -3.60 -2.00
CA GLN A 124 -15.61 -3.92 -2.51
C GLN A 124 -15.61 -5.18 -3.38
N HIS A 125 -14.54 -5.39 -4.16
CA HIS A 125 -14.36 -6.61 -4.94
C HIS A 125 -13.79 -7.78 -4.14
N GLN A 126 -13.51 -7.61 -2.86
CA GLN A 126 -12.90 -8.63 -2.00
C GLN A 126 -11.61 -9.19 -2.63
N ALA A 127 -10.76 -8.28 -3.10
CA ALA A 127 -9.48 -8.63 -3.70
C ALA A 127 -8.60 -9.39 -2.71
N ASP A 128 -7.93 -10.43 -3.19
CA ASP A 128 -6.93 -11.19 -2.44
C ASP A 128 -5.55 -10.52 -2.51
N LEU A 129 -5.31 -9.72 -3.55
CA LEU A 129 -4.08 -8.96 -3.77
C LEU A 129 -4.38 -7.59 -4.40
N PHE A 130 -3.54 -6.62 -4.07
CA PHE A 130 -3.54 -5.29 -4.68
C PHE A 130 -2.14 -4.92 -5.18
N VAL A 131 -2.03 -4.52 -6.44
CA VAL A 131 -0.77 -4.12 -7.07
C VAL A 131 -0.98 -2.78 -7.77
N SER A 132 -0.43 -1.71 -7.20
CA SER A 132 -0.36 -0.40 -7.86
C SER A 132 0.82 -0.36 -8.82
N ILE A 133 0.63 0.14 -10.04
CA ILE A 133 1.66 0.24 -11.07
C ILE A 133 1.91 1.72 -11.36
N HIS A 134 3.16 2.12 -11.20
CA HIS A 134 3.67 3.48 -11.37
C HIS A 134 4.92 3.51 -12.26
N ALA A 135 5.27 4.70 -12.72
CA ALA A 135 6.50 5.02 -13.40
C ALA A 135 6.90 6.46 -13.07
N ASP A 136 6.98 6.76 -11.76
CA ASP A 136 7.09 8.12 -11.23
C ASP A 136 8.42 8.80 -11.64
N GLY A 137 8.60 10.04 -11.20
CA GLY A 137 9.80 10.82 -11.37
C GLY A 137 10.51 11.08 -10.04
N PHE A 138 11.84 11.14 -10.09
CA PHE A 138 12.62 11.64 -8.96
C PHE A 138 13.21 13.02 -9.24
N THR A 139 13.66 13.71 -8.19
CA THR A 139 14.27 15.04 -8.33
C THR A 139 15.56 15.01 -9.14
N SER A 140 16.31 13.91 -9.08
CA SER A 140 17.45 13.67 -9.95
C SER A 140 17.01 12.96 -11.24
N PRO A 141 17.36 13.48 -12.43
CA PRO A 141 17.07 12.82 -13.70
C PRO A 141 17.94 11.56 -13.92
N GLU A 142 18.92 11.29 -13.06
CA GLU A 142 19.77 10.10 -13.11
C GLU A 142 19.14 8.88 -12.43
N ALA A 143 18.12 9.09 -11.58
CA ALA A 143 17.41 7.99 -10.92
C ALA A 143 16.80 7.06 -11.98
N SER A 144 17.08 5.76 -11.87
CA SER A 144 16.67 4.76 -12.85
C SER A 144 16.45 3.41 -12.15
N GLY A 145 15.76 2.51 -12.85
CA GLY A 145 15.53 1.15 -12.39
C GLY A 145 14.23 0.98 -11.65
N ALA A 146 13.78 -0.28 -11.57
CA ALA A 146 12.53 -0.61 -10.92
C ALA A 146 12.66 -0.64 -9.38
N SER A 147 11.56 -0.34 -8.69
CA SER A 147 11.43 -0.48 -7.24
C SER A 147 10.08 -1.08 -6.89
N VAL A 148 10.00 -1.75 -5.73
CA VAL A 148 8.73 -2.22 -5.17
C VAL A 148 8.62 -1.75 -3.74
N PHE A 149 7.46 -1.20 -3.40
CA PHE A 149 7.15 -0.63 -2.10
C PHE A 149 5.99 -1.37 -1.42
N ALA A 150 6.08 -1.51 -0.11
CA ALA A 150 4.98 -1.94 0.75
C ALA A 150 4.65 -0.86 1.79
N LEU A 151 3.51 -0.98 2.47
CA LEU A 151 3.13 -0.04 3.52
C LEU A 151 4.11 -0.10 4.70
N SER A 152 4.43 1.07 5.27
CA SER A 152 4.99 1.21 6.62
C SER A 152 4.19 2.20 7.45
N ASN A 153 3.93 1.80 8.70
CA ASN A 153 3.35 2.66 9.74
C ASN A 153 4.41 3.29 10.66
N ARG A 154 5.70 2.97 10.45
CA ARG A 154 6.80 3.35 11.37
C ARG A 154 7.83 4.26 10.72
N GLY A 155 7.55 4.76 9.52
CA GLY A 155 8.45 5.61 8.74
C GLY A 155 8.97 4.93 7.49
N ALA A 156 9.58 5.71 6.60
CA ALA A 156 10.09 5.23 5.33
C ALA A 156 11.47 4.56 5.48
N SER A 157 11.73 3.50 4.72
CA SER A 157 13.02 2.77 4.69
C SER A 157 14.17 3.59 4.11
N SER A 158 13.87 4.55 3.24
CA SER A 158 14.86 5.42 2.61
C SER A 158 14.31 6.84 2.40
N ALA A 159 15.21 7.77 2.05
CA ALA A 159 14.81 9.12 1.63
C ALA A 159 14.00 9.09 0.31
N MET A 160 14.37 8.21 -0.61
CA MET A 160 13.65 7.95 -1.86
C MET A 160 12.22 7.47 -1.58
N ALA A 161 12.07 6.41 -0.77
CA ALA A 161 10.75 5.89 -0.41
C ALA A 161 9.86 6.94 0.26
N ARG A 162 10.46 7.81 1.08
CA ARG A 162 9.74 8.92 1.73
C ARG A 162 9.26 9.95 0.71
N TYR A 163 10.13 10.36 -0.20
CA TYR A 163 9.83 11.35 -1.21
C TYR A 163 8.72 10.86 -2.15
N LEU A 164 8.86 9.64 -2.70
CA LEU A 164 7.86 9.05 -3.58
C LEU A 164 6.51 8.91 -2.87
N SER A 165 6.51 8.41 -1.63
CA SER A 165 5.27 8.33 -0.86
C SER A 165 4.59 9.68 -0.63
N GLN A 166 5.34 10.77 -0.43
CA GLN A 166 4.76 12.10 -0.25
C GLN A 166 4.17 12.62 -1.56
N ARG A 167 4.89 12.42 -2.66
CA ARG A 167 4.48 12.83 -4.00
C ARG A 167 3.23 12.08 -4.47
N GLU A 168 3.21 10.76 -4.32
CA GLU A 168 2.06 9.94 -4.69
C GLU A 168 0.83 10.22 -3.83
N ASN A 169 1.01 10.51 -2.54
CA ASN A 169 -0.08 10.91 -1.66
C ASN A 169 -0.69 12.28 -2.03
N ASP A 170 0.03 13.09 -2.81
CA ASP A 170 -0.42 14.40 -3.26
C ASP A 170 -1.21 14.37 -4.57
N ALA A 171 -1.36 13.19 -5.21
CA ALA A 171 -2.15 13.01 -6.44
C ALA A 171 -3.58 13.55 -6.33
N ASP A 172 -4.24 13.33 -5.19
CA ASP A 172 -5.61 13.83 -4.93
C ASP A 172 -5.70 15.37 -4.90
N LYS A 173 -4.59 16.08 -4.67
CA LYS A 173 -4.55 17.55 -4.69
C LYS A 173 -4.66 18.10 -6.11
N VAL A 174 -4.17 17.37 -7.11
CA VAL A 174 -4.18 17.78 -8.54
C VAL A 174 -5.61 17.95 -9.04
N ALA A 175 -6.53 17.09 -8.58
CA ALA A 175 -7.94 17.15 -8.97
C ALA A 175 -8.75 18.25 -8.25
N GLY A 176 -8.13 18.97 -7.30
CA GLY A 176 -8.71 20.12 -6.59
C GLY A 176 -9.71 19.75 -5.48
N LYS A 177 -10.28 20.79 -4.83
CA LYS A 177 -11.14 20.65 -3.63
C LYS A 177 -12.37 19.75 -3.81
N ARG A 178 -12.80 19.50 -5.06
CA ARG A 178 -13.91 18.60 -5.40
C ARG A 178 -13.66 17.15 -4.96
N TYR A 179 -12.40 16.73 -4.89
CA TYR A 179 -12.01 15.38 -4.48
C TYR A 179 -11.38 15.34 -3.08
N ALA A 180 -10.83 16.47 -2.60
CA ALA A 180 -10.22 16.58 -1.27
C ALA A 180 -11.20 16.52 -0.09
N SER A 181 -12.52 16.54 -0.33
CA SER A 181 -13.55 16.82 0.68
C SER A 181 -14.58 15.71 0.91
N LYS A 182 -14.49 14.56 0.23
CA LYS A 182 -15.35 13.40 0.50
C LYS A 182 -14.53 12.25 1.09
N ASP A 183 -14.71 12.03 2.39
CA ASP A 183 -14.35 10.83 3.15
C ASP A 183 -12.86 10.51 3.34
N ASN A 184 -12.15 11.43 4.01
CA ASN A 184 -10.89 11.09 4.71
C ASN A 184 -11.11 10.18 5.94
N ASN A 185 -12.37 9.90 6.30
CA ASN A 185 -12.73 9.07 7.45
C ASN A 185 -12.46 7.58 7.21
N TYR A 186 -12.52 7.08 5.96
CA TYR A 186 -12.25 5.67 5.66
C TYR A 186 -10.81 5.27 6.02
N LEU A 187 -9.83 6.15 5.73
CA LEU A 187 -8.42 5.90 6.07
C LEU A 187 -8.11 6.10 7.56
N GLN A 188 -8.94 6.87 8.30
CA GLN A 188 -8.78 7.11 9.74
C GLN A 188 -9.45 6.04 10.62
N GLN A 189 -10.43 5.30 10.08
CA GLN A 189 -11.20 4.29 10.83
C GLN A 189 -10.57 2.90 10.83
N VAL A 190 -9.49 2.68 10.06
CA VAL A 190 -8.79 1.39 10.03
C VAL A 190 -7.76 1.34 11.15
N LEU A 191 -8.24 1.12 12.36
CA LEU A 191 -7.45 0.67 13.51
C LEU A 191 -7.59 -0.85 13.62
N PHE A 192 -6.63 -1.60 13.07
CA PHE A 192 -6.52 -3.05 13.29
C PHE A 192 -5.05 -3.51 13.28
N ASP A 193 -4.32 -3.16 14.33
CA ASP A 193 -2.86 -3.34 14.45
C ASP A 193 -2.38 -4.80 14.29
N LEU A 194 -3.21 -5.79 14.64
CA LEU A 194 -2.87 -7.21 14.49
C LEU A 194 -3.04 -7.72 13.05
N VAL A 195 -4.19 -7.42 12.40
CA VAL A 195 -4.46 -7.86 11.01
C VAL A 195 -3.51 -7.15 10.04
N GLN A 196 -3.14 -5.91 10.32
CA GLN A 196 -2.26 -5.14 9.46
C GLN A 196 -0.81 -5.66 9.46
N THR A 197 -0.33 -6.25 10.55
CA THR A 197 1.03 -6.79 10.61
C THR A 197 1.22 -7.97 9.64
N ASP A 198 0.29 -8.92 9.62
CA ASP A 198 0.32 -10.04 8.67
C ASP A 198 0.10 -9.58 7.22
N THR A 199 -0.77 -8.60 7.01
CA THR A 199 -0.99 -7.99 5.68
C THR A 199 0.30 -7.32 5.16
N ILE A 200 1.00 -6.54 5.99
CA ILE A 200 2.28 -5.92 5.63
C ILE A 200 3.34 -7.00 5.36
N LYS A 201 3.42 -8.04 6.20
CA LYS A 201 4.34 -9.16 5.98
C LYS A 201 4.09 -9.85 4.63
N ASN A 202 2.84 -10.15 4.30
CA ASN A 202 2.47 -10.72 3.01
C ASN A 202 2.79 -9.78 1.84
N SER A 203 2.63 -8.48 2.03
CA SER A 203 2.99 -7.45 1.04
C SER A 203 4.51 -7.43 0.78
N LEU A 204 5.33 -7.58 1.83
CA LEU A 204 6.78 -7.68 1.70
C LEU A 204 7.22 -8.94 0.94
N ILE A 205 6.56 -10.08 1.20
CA ILE A 205 6.80 -11.34 0.48
C ILE A 205 6.40 -11.19 -1.00
N LEU A 206 5.22 -10.62 -1.28
CA LEU A 206 4.79 -10.30 -2.65
C LEU A 206 5.82 -9.41 -3.35
N GLY A 207 6.29 -8.35 -2.69
CA GLY A 207 7.32 -7.46 -3.22
C GLY A 207 8.63 -8.19 -3.56
N HIS A 208 9.04 -9.14 -2.72
CA HIS A 208 10.21 -9.97 -3.00
C HIS A 208 10.04 -10.81 -4.27
N HIS A 209 8.88 -11.46 -4.46
CA HIS A 209 8.61 -12.22 -5.68
C HIS A 209 8.61 -11.32 -6.93
N LEU A 210 8.01 -10.12 -6.84
CA LEU A 210 8.04 -9.15 -7.93
C LEU A 210 9.47 -8.73 -8.30
N LEU A 211 10.28 -8.31 -7.32
CA LEU A 211 11.67 -7.93 -7.55
C LEU A 211 12.48 -9.08 -8.16
N SER A 212 12.26 -10.32 -7.71
CA SER A 212 12.94 -11.51 -8.25
C SER A 212 12.67 -11.73 -9.75
N GLN A 213 11.49 -11.33 -10.23
CA GLN A 213 11.08 -11.48 -11.63
C GLN A 213 11.43 -10.26 -12.48
N ILE A 214 11.52 -9.08 -11.89
CA ILE A 214 11.93 -7.86 -12.59
C ILE A 214 13.44 -7.83 -12.81
N ARG A 215 14.24 -8.25 -11.81
CA ARG A 215 15.71 -8.20 -11.86
C ARG A 215 16.36 -8.76 -13.14
N PRO A 216 15.89 -9.86 -13.76
CA PRO A 216 16.47 -10.39 -14.99
C PRO A 216 16.17 -9.55 -16.24
N VAL A 217 15.17 -8.66 -16.20
CA VAL A 217 14.68 -7.91 -17.38
C VAL A 217 14.88 -6.41 -17.28
N HIS A 218 15.03 -5.87 -16.06
CA HIS A 218 15.38 -4.48 -15.80
C HIS A 218 16.21 -4.38 -14.53
N HIS A 219 17.12 -3.40 -14.44
CA HIS A 219 17.87 -3.22 -13.20
C HIS A 219 16.95 -2.70 -12.10
N LEU A 220 17.29 -3.05 -10.86
CA LEU A 220 16.55 -2.59 -9.69
C LEU A 220 17.24 -1.37 -9.09
N HIS A 221 16.48 -0.33 -8.82
CA HIS A 221 16.95 0.81 -8.03
C HIS A 221 17.20 0.37 -6.57
N CYS A 222 16.27 -0.43 -6.02
CA CYS A 222 16.41 -1.06 -4.71
C CYS A 222 16.33 -2.59 -4.84
N GLN A 223 17.32 -3.30 -4.26
CA GLN A 223 17.40 -4.77 -4.33
C GLN A 223 16.40 -5.49 -3.42
N HIS A 224 15.73 -4.75 -2.53
CA HIS A 224 14.72 -5.27 -1.61
C HIS A 224 13.47 -4.40 -1.64
N THR A 225 12.36 -4.95 -1.17
CA THR A 225 11.11 -4.21 -1.03
C THR A 225 11.33 -3.07 -0.05
N GLU A 226 11.12 -1.84 -0.50
CA GLU A 226 11.15 -0.63 0.32
C GLU A 226 9.81 -0.46 1.03
N GLN A 227 9.75 0.40 2.04
CA GLN A 227 8.49 0.71 2.72
C GLN A 227 8.33 2.20 2.96
N ALA A 228 7.11 2.70 2.82
CA ALA A 228 6.71 4.05 3.19
C ALA A 228 5.18 4.16 3.37
N ALA A 229 4.69 5.34 3.70
CA ALA A 229 3.30 5.58 4.07
C ALA A 229 2.39 5.91 2.87
N PHE A 230 2.45 5.10 1.80
CA PHE A 230 1.61 5.26 0.62
C PHE A 230 0.13 5.07 0.97
N ALA A 231 -0.71 6.06 0.67
CA ALA A 231 -2.14 6.05 1.00
C ALA A 231 -2.89 4.94 0.27
N VAL A 232 -2.50 4.64 -0.97
CA VAL A 232 -3.07 3.57 -1.79
C VAL A 232 -2.78 2.17 -1.25
N LEU A 233 -1.78 2.01 -0.37
CA LEU A 233 -1.41 0.73 0.24
C LEU A 233 -2.04 0.51 1.62
N LYS A 234 -2.93 1.39 2.09
CA LYS A 234 -3.50 1.35 3.45
C LYS A 234 -4.67 0.36 3.64
N SER A 235 -4.80 -0.66 2.80
CA SER A 235 -5.78 -1.71 3.05
C SER A 235 -5.39 -2.54 4.28
N PRO A 236 -6.28 -2.75 5.27
CA PRO A 236 -5.97 -3.57 6.44
C PRO A 236 -5.85 -5.05 6.12
N ALA A 237 -6.58 -5.53 5.11
CA ALA A 237 -6.83 -6.96 4.90
C ALA A 237 -6.32 -7.47 3.54
N ILE A 238 -5.85 -6.59 2.67
CA ILE A 238 -5.40 -6.93 1.31
C ILE A 238 -3.89 -6.68 1.24
N PRO A 239 -3.05 -7.73 1.05
CA PRO A 239 -1.64 -7.53 0.75
C PRO A 239 -1.48 -6.62 -0.47
N SER A 240 -0.77 -5.50 -0.27
CA SER A 240 -0.75 -4.37 -1.19
C SER A 240 0.69 -3.93 -1.45
N VAL A 241 1.06 -3.81 -2.71
CA VAL A 241 2.36 -3.28 -3.14
C VAL A 241 2.19 -2.19 -4.18
N LEU A 242 3.16 -1.28 -4.24
CA LEU A 242 3.32 -0.31 -5.33
C LEU A 242 4.59 -0.67 -6.10
N VAL A 243 4.49 -0.82 -7.41
CA VAL A 243 5.58 -1.14 -8.32
C VAL A 243 5.93 0.11 -9.11
N GLU A 244 7.10 0.66 -8.86
CA GLU A 244 7.72 1.65 -9.75
C GLU A 244 8.45 0.88 -10.85
N THR A 245 7.92 0.92 -12.06
CA THR A 245 8.44 0.14 -13.18
C THR A 245 9.78 0.69 -13.70
N ALA A 246 9.92 2.01 -13.68
CA ALA A 246 11.06 2.80 -14.12
C ALA A 246 10.81 4.27 -13.75
N PHE A 247 11.83 5.13 -13.85
CA PHE A 247 11.65 6.57 -13.56
C PHE A 247 11.46 7.38 -14.85
N ILE A 248 10.23 7.81 -15.17
CA ILE A 248 9.95 8.49 -16.46
C ILE A 248 10.69 9.82 -16.64
N THR A 249 11.17 10.43 -15.55
CA THR A 249 11.99 11.64 -15.60
C THR A 249 13.41 11.38 -16.11
N ASN A 250 13.89 10.13 -16.07
CA ASN A 250 15.15 9.74 -16.67
C ASN A 250 14.97 9.52 -18.18
N HIS A 251 15.84 10.12 -18.98
CA HIS A 251 15.70 10.14 -20.43
C HIS A 251 15.79 8.75 -21.09
N ASP A 252 16.63 7.86 -20.56
CA ASP A 252 16.77 6.51 -21.09
C ASP A 252 15.64 5.60 -20.63
N GLU A 253 15.19 5.77 -19.38
CA GLU A 253 14.00 5.10 -18.85
C GLU A 253 12.72 5.53 -19.59
N GLU A 254 12.57 6.82 -19.94
CA GLU A 254 11.44 7.30 -20.76
C GLU A 254 11.40 6.60 -22.13
N ARG A 255 12.58 6.40 -22.76
CA ARG A 255 12.70 5.68 -24.03
C ARG A 255 12.31 4.21 -23.87
N LEU A 256 12.66 3.58 -22.76
CA LEU A 256 12.21 2.22 -22.43
C LEU A 256 10.69 2.19 -22.22
N LEU A 257 10.15 3.08 -21.40
CA LEU A 257 8.72 3.15 -21.07
C LEU A 257 7.84 3.44 -22.28
N THR A 258 8.34 4.17 -23.27
CA THR A 258 7.65 4.40 -24.55
C THR A 258 7.72 3.21 -25.51
N SER A 259 8.64 2.26 -25.30
CA SER A 259 8.76 1.02 -26.08
C SER A 259 7.68 -0.01 -25.72
N PRO A 260 6.84 -0.47 -26.68
CA PRO A 260 5.89 -1.55 -26.44
C PRO A 260 6.55 -2.87 -26.03
N ALA A 261 7.79 -3.12 -26.49
CA ALA A 261 8.53 -4.32 -26.15
C ALA A 261 8.87 -4.33 -24.65
N PHE A 262 9.46 -3.24 -24.13
CA PHE A 262 9.76 -3.11 -22.72
C PHE A 262 8.50 -3.20 -21.85
N ARG A 263 7.41 -2.51 -22.23
CA ARG A 263 6.12 -2.59 -21.50
C ARG A 263 5.56 -4.02 -21.46
N THR A 264 5.80 -4.83 -22.49
CA THR A 264 5.43 -6.25 -22.49
C THR A 264 6.32 -7.04 -21.53
N THR A 265 7.64 -6.87 -21.65
CA THR A 265 8.62 -7.58 -20.81
C THR A 265 8.42 -7.27 -19.31
N ILE A 266 8.21 -6.01 -18.94
CA ILE A 266 7.98 -5.65 -17.53
C ILE A 266 6.62 -6.16 -17.03
N ALA A 267 5.58 -6.17 -17.88
CA ALA A 267 4.28 -6.74 -17.53
C ALA A 267 4.36 -8.26 -17.31
N GLU A 268 5.13 -8.98 -18.12
CA GLU A 268 5.42 -10.41 -17.93
C GLU A 268 6.15 -10.67 -16.61
N ALA A 269 7.13 -9.84 -16.27
CA ALA A 269 7.83 -9.93 -14.99
C ALA A 269 6.89 -9.69 -13.79
N ILE A 270 6.04 -8.66 -13.84
CA ILE A 270 5.05 -8.37 -12.79
C ILE A 270 4.06 -9.53 -12.65
N ALA A 271 3.48 -10.00 -13.77
CA ALA A 271 2.56 -11.14 -13.77
C ALA A 271 3.23 -12.40 -13.22
N GLY A 272 4.48 -12.67 -13.62
CA GLY A 272 5.29 -13.76 -13.09
C GLY A 272 5.49 -13.68 -11.58
N GLY A 273 5.74 -12.48 -11.04
CA GLY A 273 5.91 -12.26 -9.60
C GLY A 273 4.63 -12.53 -8.83
N ILE A 274 3.49 -12.06 -9.35
CA ILE A 274 2.15 -12.30 -8.78
C ILE A 274 1.84 -13.81 -8.77
N MET A 275 2.07 -14.52 -9.88
CA MET A 275 1.82 -15.95 -9.98
C MET A 275 2.68 -16.76 -9.01
N ARG A 276 3.96 -16.43 -8.86
CA ARG A 276 4.86 -17.10 -7.91
C ARG A 276 4.41 -16.89 -6.46
N TYR A 277 4.06 -15.65 -6.11
CA TYR A 277 3.52 -15.37 -4.78
C TYR A 277 2.26 -16.19 -4.49
N LEU A 278 1.30 -16.21 -5.42
CA LEU A 278 0.04 -16.94 -5.24
C LEU A 278 0.25 -18.44 -5.12
N HIS A 279 1.12 -19.02 -5.96
CA HIS A 279 1.50 -20.42 -5.87
C HIS A 279 2.06 -20.79 -4.49
N ASP A 280 2.98 -19.98 -3.97
CA ASP A 280 3.62 -20.25 -2.67
C ASP A 280 2.64 -20.00 -1.50
N PHE A 281 1.78 -18.99 -1.63
CA PHE A 281 0.71 -18.70 -0.68
C PHE A 281 -0.28 -19.86 -0.57
N GLU A 282 -0.76 -20.38 -1.71
CA GLU A 282 -1.66 -21.54 -1.75
C GLU A 282 -1.00 -22.81 -1.19
N ALA A 283 0.27 -23.06 -1.54
CA ALA A 283 1.03 -24.18 -1.00
C ALA A 283 1.16 -24.09 0.53
N HIS A 284 1.33 -22.88 1.09
CA HIS A 284 1.35 -22.68 2.54
C HIS A 284 -0.03 -22.94 3.17
N LEU A 285 -1.12 -22.47 2.54
CA LEU A 285 -2.47 -22.72 3.04
C LEU A 285 -2.83 -24.21 3.07
N ARG A 286 -2.45 -24.98 2.04
CA ARG A 286 -2.69 -26.44 1.99
C ARG A 286 -1.94 -27.23 3.07
N ARG A 287 -0.86 -26.68 3.64
CA ARG A 287 -0.02 -27.34 4.66
C ARG A 287 -0.46 -27.07 6.10
N ARG A 288 -1.37 -26.12 6.34
CA ARG A 288 -1.86 -25.85 7.70
C ARG A 288 -2.86 -26.95 8.12
N PRO A 289 -2.64 -27.65 9.25
CA PRO A 289 -3.64 -28.58 9.77
C PRO A 289 -4.91 -27.82 10.13
N SER A 290 -6.06 -28.39 9.76
CA SER A 290 -7.42 -27.89 10.04
C SER A 290 -7.72 -27.78 11.53
#